data_AF-A0A7X3TZX3-F1
#
_entry.id   AF-A0A7X3TZX3-F1
#
_cell.length_a   1.000
_cell.length_b   1.000
_cell.length_c   1.000
_cell.angle_alpha   90.00
_cell.angle_beta   90.00
_cell.angle_gamma   90.00
#
_symmetry.space_group_name_H-M   'P 1'
#
loop_
_entity.id
_entity.type
_entity.pdbx_description
1 polymer ?
#
loop_
_entity_poly.entity_id
_entity_poly.type
_entity_poly.pdbx_seq_one_letter_code
_entity_poly.pdbx_strand_id
1 'polypeptide(L)'
;MSARGRTASTRSSRVPSSAPCRQSSRPQKPIAALFATPGSVSSSTRRPPSSAPPCWRCRTTRRDSIVRERRPSADSSSDCAGLTEFRRCTTMKRTGNMTQPDQYATDSERASAIARYLAAEHFPRGDLAALRRMAPGAPEARAPAFYRIAAQFGLFGPPAPAAAGARPVPGLALRTRPAGSDRSAHEPRVAGGRALYRGDRGGERAFYSADRLDRLLAARGDAFESLVARLCRTLGRAGVSFDWGEMATFILASDGPRADIARGRIAARYYGAEVNAAAQASSEEKETAA
;
A
#
# COMPACT_ATOMS: atom_id res chain seq x y z
N MET A 1 32.57 44.57 -53.89
CA MET A 1 31.19 45.09 -54.00
C MET A 1 30.40 44.18 -54.92
N SER A 2 29.57 43.29 -54.38
CA SER A 2 28.53 42.58 -55.13
C SER A 2 27.42 42.21 -54.17
N ALA A 3 26.27 42.82 -54.41
CA ALA A 3 25.03 42.66 -53.68
C ALA A 3 24.10 41.68 -54.40
N ARG A 4 22.97 41.37 -53.74
CA ARG A 4 21.82 40.50 -54.11
C ARG A 4 21.97 39.12 -53.45
N GLY A 5 21.03 38.62 -52.67
CA GLY A 5 19.66 39.01 -52.38
C GLY A 5 18.93 37.71 -52.07
N ARG A 6 18.53 37.48 -50.81
CA ARG A 6 17.72 36.30 -50.45
C ARG A 6 16.38 36.77 -49.93
N THR A 7 15.36 36.40 -50.67
CA THR A 7 13.95 36.65 -50.43
C THR A 7 13.45 35.83 -49.25
N ALA A 8 12.63 36.48 -48.41
CA ALA A 8 11.93 35.89 -47.29
C ALA A 8 10.83 34.94 -47.79
N SER A 9 10.79 33.73 -47.24
CA SER A 9 9.73 32.75 -47.49
C SER A 9 8.70 32.83 -46.37
N THR A 10 7.55 33.44 -46.68
CA THR A 10 6.37 33.50 -45.83
C THR A 10 5.65 32.15 -45.84
N ARG A 11 5.85 31.36 -44.78
CA ARG A 11 5.12 30.10 -44.57
C ARG A 11 3.75 30.39 -43.97
N SER A 12 2.74 30.37 -44.84
CA SER A 12 1.31 30.48 -44.53
C SER A 12 0.86 29.34 -43.61
N SER A 13 0.34 29.70 -42.44
CA SER A 13 -0.33 28.85 -41.47
C SER A 13 -1.75 28.51 -41.95
N ARG A 14 -1.97 27.28 -42.41
CA ARG A 14 -3.32 26.72 -42.54
C ARG A 14 -3.75 26.13 -41.21
N VAL A 15 -4.69 26.81 -40.56
CA VAL A 15 -5.49 26.31 -39.43
C VAL A 15 -6.55 25.34 -40.00
N PRO A 16 -6.62 24.08 -39.56
CA PRO A 16 -7.74 23.22 -39.91
C PRO A 16 -8.99 23.63 -39.12
N SER A 17 -10.03 23.98 -39.87
CA SER A 17 -11.38 24.26 -39.41
C SER A 17 -11.96 23.05 -38.67
N SER A 18 -12.30 23.24 -37.40
CA SER A 18 -13.01 22.29 -36.55
C SER A 18 -14.48 22.20 -36.98
N ALA A 19 -14.88 21.02 -37.46
CA ALA A 19 -16.26 20.68 -37.72
C ALA A 19 -17.08 20.65 -36.41
N PRO A 20 -18.33 21.15 -36.39
CA PRO A 20 -19.17 21.10 -35.20
C PRO A 20 -19.69 19.68 -34.95
N CYS A 21 -19.36 19.13 -33.78
CA CYS A 21 -19.99 17.93 -33.23
C CYS A 21 -21.51 18.10 -33.12
N ARG A 22 -22.26 17.30 -33.90
CA ARG A 22 -23.69 17.08 -33.72
C ARG A 22 -23.95 16.59 -32.29
N GLN A 23 -24.56 17.45 -31.47
CA GLN A 23 -25.20 17.06 -30.22
C GLN A 23 -26.42 16.19 -30.55
N SER A 24 -26.36 14.89 -30.23
CA SER A 24 -27.54 14.04 -30.22
C SER A 24 -28.34 14.36 -28.96
N SER A 25 -29.38 15.16 -29.10
CA SER A 25 -30.44 15.34 -28.11
C SER A 25 -31.15 14.00 -27.90
N ARG A 26 -30.86 13.36 -26.75
CA ARG A 26 -31.69 12.25 -26.26
C ARG A 26 -33.00 12.82 -25.72
N PRO A 27 -34.17 12.28 -26.08
CA PRO A 27 -35.43 12.71 -25.51
C PRO A 27 -35.50 12.29 -24.04
N GLN A 28 -35.71 13.26 -23.14
CA GLN A 28 -36.10 13.00 -21.76
C GLN A 28 -37.51 12.43 -21.76
N LYS A 29 -37.67 11.22 -21.20
CA LYS A 29 -39.00 10.68 -20.85
C LYS A 29 -39.49 11.37 -19.58
N PRO A 30 -40.74 11.85 -19.53
CA PRO A 30 -41.31 12.37 -18.29
C PRO A 30 -41.50 11.22 -17.28
N ILE A 31 -40.97 11.42 -16.08
CA ILE A 31 -41.26 10.58 -14.91
C ILE A 31 -42.68 10.95 -14.47
N ALA A 32 -43.65 10.16 -14.93
CA ALA A 32 -45.01 10.21 -14.40
C ALA A 32 -45.01 9.60 -13.01
N ALA A 33 -45.45 10.41 -12.04
CA ALA A 33 -45.74 10.02 -10.69
C ALA A 33 -46.80 8.91 -10.65
N LEU A 34 -46.48 7.78 -10.04
CA LEU A 34 -47.44 6.80 -9.58
C LEU A 34 -47.33 6.73 -8.05
N PHE A 35 -48.17 7.54 -7.40
CA PHE A 35 -48.62 7.27 -6.05
C PHE A 35 -49.48 6.00 -6.10
N ALA A 36 -49.00 4.93 -5.46
CA ALA A 36 -49.78 3.75 -5.16
C ALA A 36 -49.84 3.57 -3.63
N THR A 37 -51.07 3.41 -3.17
CA THR A 37 -51.59 3.25 -1.81
C THR A 37 -50.99 2.07 -1.02
N PRO A 38 -51.00 2.12 0.33
CA PRO A 38 -50.54 1.03 1.19
C PRO A 38 -51.58 -0.10 1.25
N GLY A 39 -51.22 -1.25 0.67
CA GLY A 39 -51.97 -2.51 0.76
C GLY A 39 -51.51 -3.36 1.95
N SER A 40 -52.40 -3.47 2.91
CA SER A 40 -52.42 -4.46 4.00
C SER A 40 -52.33 -5.90 3.47
N VAL A 41 -51.37 -6.72 3.94
CA VAL A 41 -51.57 -8.17 4.08
C VAL A 41 -50.58 -8.81 5.07
N SER A 42 -51.17 -9.35 6.13
CA SER A 42 -50.97 -10.69 6.72
C SER A 42 -49.59 -11.13 7.20
N SER A 43 -49.46 -11.04 8.52
CA SER A 43 -48.68 -11.87 9.44
C SER A 43 -48.79 -13.37 9.10
N SER A 44 -47.72 -13.96 8.61
CA SER A 44 -47.56 -15.42 8.53
C SER A 44 -46.40 -15.84 9.43
N THR A 45 -46.76 -16.26 10.64
CA THR A 45 -45.94 -16.98 11.62
C THR A 45 -45.41 -18.27 11.00
N ARG A 46 -44.10 -18.36 10.74
CA ARG A 46 -43.41 -19.65 10.59
C ARG A 46 -42.32 -19.78 11.63
N ARG A 47 -42.51 -20.81 12.47
CA ARG A 47 -41.59 -21.32 13.49
C ARG A 47 -40.28 -21.84 12.88
N PRO A 48 -39.20 -21.85 13.68
CA PRO A 48 -37.86 -22.25 13.25
C PRO A 48 -37.67 -23.78 13.27
N PRO A 49 -36.83 -24.36 12.39
CA PRO A 49 -36.25 -25.67 12.63
C PRO A 49 -35.03 -25.57 13.56
N SER A 50 -35.12 -26.34 14.65
CA SER A 50 -34.06 -26.67 15.57
C SER A 50 -32.97 -27.53 14.90
N SER A 51 -31.72 -27.12 15.01
CA SER A 51 -30.59 -28.06 14.97
C SER A 51 -29.48 -27.50 15.84
N ALA A 52 -29.34 -28.08 17.02
CA ALA A 52 -28.28 -27.81 17.97
C ALA A 52 -26.91 -28.26 17.42
N PRO A 53 -25.81 -27.58 17.78
CA PRO A 53 -24.45 -27.96 17.42
C PRO A 53 -23.91 -29.12 18.28
N PRO A 54 -23.00 -29.96 17.76
CA PRO A 54 -22.29 -30.93 18.58
C PRO A 54 -21.28 -30.24 19.50
N CYS A 55 -21.38 -30.59 20.78
CA CYS A 55 -20.53 -30.27 21.90
C CYS A 55 -19.05 -30.60 21.65
N TRP A 56 -18.20 -29.57 21.65
CA TRP A 56 -16.75 -29.74 21.69
C TRP A 56 -16.32 -30.06 23.13
N ARG A 57 -15.83 -31.28 23.29
CA ARG A 57 -15.23 -31.82 24.51
C ARG A 57 -13.99 -31.01 24.89
N CYS A 58 -13.98 -30.44 26.10
CA CYS A 58 -12.77 -30.01 26.79
C CYS A 58 -11.82 -31.20 26.98
N ARG A 59 -10.63 -31.14 26.38
CA ARG A 59 -9.48 -31.97 26.78
C ARG A 59 -8.41 -31.04 27.34
N THR A 60 -8.38 -30.93 28.66
CA THR A 60 -7.32 -30.29 29.43
C THR A 60 -6.15 -31.27 29.55
N THR A 61 -5.08 -31.04 28.79
CA THR A 61 -3.76 -31.62 29.12
C THR A 61 -2.87 -30.49 29.60
N ARG A 62 -2.84 -30.39 30.93
CA ARG A 62 -1.85 -29.71 31.76
C ARG A 62 -0.48 -30.34 31.45
N ARG A 63 0.47 -29.55 30.97
CA ARG A 63 1.88 -29.93 30.96
C ARG A 63 2.71 -28.73 31.39
N ASP A 64 3.06 -28.77 32.67
CA ASP A 64 4.11 -27.96 33.27
C ASP A 64 5.45 -28.34 32.63
N SER A 65 6.17 -27.35 32.11
CA SER A 65 7.60 -27.47 31.88
C SER A 65 8.25 -26.11 32.07
N ILE A 66 8.70 -25.93 33.31
CA ILE A 66 9.67 -24.96 33.80
C ILE A 66 10.93 -25.05 32.93
N VAL A 67 11.32 -23.95 32.28
CA VAL A 67 12.64 -23.81 31.65
C VAL A 67 13.37 -22.64 32.28
N ARG A 68 14.53 -22.97 32.84
CA ARG A 68 15.47 -22.15 33.60
C ARG A 68 15.97 -20.93 32.82
N GLU A 69 15.91 -19.77 33.47
CA GLU A 69 16.67 -18.57 33.11
C GLU A 69 18.18 -18.86 33.24
N ARG A 70 18.93 -18.63 32.15
CA ARG A 70 20.40 -18.52 32.18
C ARG A 70 20.76 -17.04 32.27
N ARG A 71 21.39 -16.65 33.38
CA ARG A 71 22.09 -15.37 33.53
C ARG A 71 23.34 -15.36 32.66
N PRO A 72 23.64 -14.28 31.92
CA PRO A 72 24.97 -14.08 31.35
C PRO A 72 25.93 -13.56 32.42
N SER A 73 27.08 -14.23 32.51
CA SER A 73 28.26 -13.88 33.28
C SER A 73 28.90 -12.60 32.74
N ALA A 74 29.14 -11.65 33.65
CA ALA A 74 30.09 -10.57 33.44
C ALA A 74 31.50 -11.15 33.47
N ASP A 75 32.31 -10.82 32.47
CA ASP A 75 33.77 -10.67 32.56
C ASP A 75 34.29 -10.23 31.19
N SER A 76 34.97 -9.09 31.14
CA SER A 76 36.29 -8.92 30.51
C SER A 76 36.58 -7.43 30.26
N SER A 77 37.24 -6.86 31.25
CA SER A 77 38.13 -5.69 31.14
C SER A 77 39.16 -5.90 30.03
N SER A 78 39.35 -4.91 29.15
CA SER A 78 40.59 -4.76 28.39
C SER A 78 40.86 -3.29 28.13
N ASP A 79 41.98 -2.86 28.68
CA ASP A 79 42.67 -1.61 28.47
C ASP A 79 42.94 -1.33 26.99
N CYS A 80 42.74 -0.08 26.58
CA CYS A 80 43.42 0.54 25.45
C CYS A 80 43.64 2.02 25.77
N ALA A 81 44.80 2.30 26.36
CA ALA A 81 45.35 3.64 26.49
C ALA A 81 46.09 4.01 25.20
N GLY A 82 45.91 5.26 24.76
CA GLY A 82 46.82 5.93 23.83
C GLY A 82 46.31 5.99 22.40
N LEU A 83 45.73 7.15 22.03
CA LEU A 83 46.20 7.96 20.90
C LEU A 83 45.38 9.26 20.87
N THR A 84 46.07 10.32 21.29
CA THR A 84 45.78 11.73 21.06
C THR A 84 45.65 12.03 19.57
N GLU A 85 44.47 12.41 19.07
CA GLU A 85 44.35 13.51 18.08
C GLU A 85 42.90 13.96 17.83
N PHE A 86 42.62 15.21 18.23
CA PHE A 86 41.87 16.21 17.45
C PHE A 86 40.55 15.80 16.77
N ARG A 87 39.44 15.79 17.53
CA ARG A 87 38.13 16.25 17.03
C ARG A 87 37.40 17.04 18.11
N ARG A 88 37.10 18.32 17.82
CA ARG A 88 36.10 19.11 18.53
C ARG A 88 34.77 18.38 18.42
N CYS A 89 34.45 17.59 19.44
CA CYS A 89 33.15 16.97 19.59
C CYS A 89 32.22 18.03 20.18
N THR A 90 31.39 18.63 19.34
CA THR A 90 30.22 19.36 19.80
C THR A 90 29.33 18.37 20.53
N THR A 91 29.40 18.39 21.85
CA THR A 91 28.53 17.62 22.74
C THR A 91 27.13 18.24 22.68
N MET A 92 26.40 18.01 21.58
CA MET A 92 24.98 18.24 21.54
C MET A 92 24.34 17.23 22.50
N LYS A 93 23.82 17.75 23.62
CA LYS A 93 22.93 17.02 24.52
C LYS A 93 21.75 16.50 23.71
N ARG A 94 21.84 15.25 23.25
CA ARG A 94 20.74 14.49 22.65
C ARG A 94 19.84 13.96 23.76
N THR A 95 19.27 14.86 24.56
CA THR A 95 18.09 14.58 25.38
C THR A 95 16.87 14.67 24.47
N GLY A 96 16.71 13.68 23.61
CA GLY A 96 15.61 13.60 22.66
C GLY A 96 15.23 12.14 22.45
N ASN A 97 14.31 11.67 23.28
CA ASN A 97 13.40 10.53 23.08
C ASN A 97 13.86 9.51 22.01
N MET A 98 14.87 8.71 22.34
CA MET A 98 15.54 7.74 21.45
C MET A 98 14.79 6.41 21.38
N THR A 99 13.46 6.43 21.24
CA THR A 99 12.59 5.23 21.34
C THR A 99 11.90 4.87 20.03
N GLN A 100 12.37 5.39 18.89
CA GLN A 100 11.55 5.48 17.69
C GLN A 100 12.11 4.99 16.34
N PRO A 101 13.40 4.71 16.11
CA PRO A 101 13.84 4.07 14.87
C PRO A 101 13.47 2.58 14.80
N ASP A 102 13.43 1.88 15.94
CA ASP A 102 13.16 0.43 15.99
C ASP A 102 11.73 0.08 15.57
N GLN A 103 10.76 0.96 15.87
CA GLN A 103 9.34 0.71 15.58
C GLN A 103 9.06 0.55 14.07
N TYR A 104 9.81 1.22 13.19
CA TYR A 104 9.64 1.09 11.73
C TYR A 104 10.14 -0.24 11.20
N ALA A 105 11.30 -0.69 11.71
CA ALA A 105 11.80 -2.02 11.41
C ALA A 105 10.72 -3.04 11.80
N THR A 106 10.13 -2.89 12.99
CA THR A 106 9.07 -3.78 13.45
C THR A 106 7.80 -3.72 12.59
N ASP A 107 7.33 -2.55 12.15
CA ASP A 107 6.10 -2.44 11.37
C ASP A 107 6.26 -2.92 9.92
N SER A 108 7.39 -2.60 9.29
CA SER A 108 7.71 -3.08 7.93
C SER A 108 7.96 -4.59 7.88
N GLU A 109 8.64 -5.14 8.91
CA GLU A 109 8.83 -6.57 9.09
C GLU A 109 7.51 -7.28 9.34
N ARG A 110 6.65 -6.73 10.22
CA ARG A 110 5.31 -7.27 10.48
C ARG A 110 4.45 -7.29 9.22
N ALA A 111 4.42 -6.20 8.46
CA ALA A 111 3.67 -6.16 7.21
C ALA A 111 4.16 -7.20 6.19
N SER A 112 5.48 -7.35 6.06
CA SER A 112 6.10 -8.36 5.19
C SER A 112 5.83 -9.80 5.67
N ALA A 113 5.79 -10.01 6.99
CA ALA A 113 5.42 -11.31 7.57
C ALA A 113 3.94 -11.64 7.32
N ILE A 114 3.03 -10.67 7.50
CA ILE A 114 1.61 -10.83 7.19
C ILE A 114 1.41 -11.10 5.69
N ALA A 115 2.11 -10.38 4.82
CA ALA A 115 2.03 -10.58 3.37
C ALA A 115 2.37 -12.03 2.96
N ARG A 116 3.46 -12.57 3.52
CA ARG A 116 3.88 -13.96 3.30
C ARG A 116 2.89 -14.96 3.89
N TYR A 117 2.39 -14.70 5.09
CA TYR A 117 1.40 -15.56 5.75
C TYR A 117 0.09 -15.65 4.95
N LEU A 118 -0.41 -14.52 4.46
CA LEU A 118 -1.60 -14.48 3.61
C LEU A 118 -1.38 -15.24 2.29
N ALA A 119 -0.17 -15.20 1.74
CA ALA A 119 0.19 -15.88 0.50
C ALA A 119 0.44 -17.39 0.64
N ALA A 120 0.46 -17.92 1.86
CA ALA A 120 0.69 -19.34 2.09
C ALA A 120 -0.49 -20.21 1.61
N GLU A 121 -0.18 -21.41 1.12
CA GLU A 121 -1.18 -22.34 0.55
C GLU A 121 -2.25 -22.77 1.53
N HIS A 122 -1.89 -22.89 2.81
CA HIS A 122 -2.80 -23.29 3.87
C HIS A 122 -3.72 -22.15 4.36
N PHE A 123 -3.56 -20.91 3.85
CA PHE A 123 -4.38 -19.81 4.30
C PHE A 123 -5.84 -19.96 3.79
N PRO A 124 -6.86 -19.97 4.68
CA PRO A 124 -8.24 -20.25 4.25
C PRO A 124 -8.74 -19.23 3.23
N ARG A 125 -9.19 -19.71 2.05
CA ARG A 125 -9.70 -18.84 0.97
C ARG A 125 -10.90 -17.98 1.41
N GLY A 126 -11.75 -18.52 2.29
CA GLY A 126 -12.90 -17.80 2.86
C GLY A 126 -12.46 -16.60 3.71
N ASP A 127 -11.43 -16.78 4.54
CA ASP A 127 -10.83 -15.71 5.34
C ASP A 127 -10.21 -14.64 4.45
N LEU A 128 -9.49 -15.05 3.40
CA LEU A 128 -8.91 -14.11 2.44
C LEU A 128 -10.00 -13.27 1.75
N ALA A 129 -11.09 -13.91 1.33
CA ALA A 129 -12.23 -13.21 0.75
C ALA A 129 -12.90 -12.25 1.74
N ALA A 130 -13.01 -12.63 3.02
CA ALA A 130 -13.54 -11.75 4.07
C ALA A 130 -12.64 -10.52 4.28
N LEU A 131 -11.31 -10.72 4.35
CA LEU A 131 -10.34 -9.62 4.49
C LEU A 131 -10.40 -8.64 3.32
N ARG A 132 -10.58 -9.14 2.08
CA ARG A 132 -10.71 -8.30 0.87
C ARG A 132 -11.95 -7.41 0.85
N ARG A 133 -13.02 -7.82 1.55
CA ARG A 133 -14.28 -7.07 1.62
C ARG A 133 -14.27 -6.02 2.73
N MET A 134 -13.31 -6.06 3.65
CA MET A 134 -13.22 -5.09 4.73
C MET A 134 -12.97 -3.68 4.18
N ALA A 135 -13.72 -2.71 4.67
CA ALA A 135 -13.45 -1.30 4.44
C ALA A 135 -12.36 -0.81 5.42
N PRO A 136 -11.33 -0.09 4.95
CA PRO A 136 -10.19 0.30 5.79
C PRO A 136 -10.54 1.27 6.92
N GLY A 137 -11.67 1.99 6.83
CA GLY A 137 -12.12 2.97 7.83
C GLY A 137 -13.30 2.54 8.71
N ALA A 138 -13.81 1.30 8.57
CA ALA A 138 -14.97 0.83 9.33
C ALA A 138 -14.55 -0.25 10.36
N PRO A 139 -14.18 0.13 11.60
CA PRO A 139 -13.71 -0.81 12.61
C PRO A 139 -14.77 -1.85 13.00
N GLU A 140 -16.05 -1.48 12.98
CA GLU A 140 -17.20 -2.36 13.23
C GLU A 140 -17.41 -3.43 12.15
N ALA A 141 -16.87 -3.23 10.94
CA ALA A 141 -17.03 -4.16 9.82
C ALA A 141 -15.87 -5.17 9.68
N ARG A 142 -15.05 -5.34 10.73
CA ARG A 142 -13.88 -6.21 10.70
C ARG A 142 -14.29 -7.68 10.75
N ALA A 143 -13.80 -8.47 9.79
CA ALA A 143 -14.04 -9.90 9.75
C ALA A 143 -13.29 -10.62 10.90
N PRO A 144 -13.79 -11.76 11.43
CA PRO A 144 -13.07 -12.57 12.42
C PRO A 144 -11.63 -12.94 12.01
N ALA A 145 -11.40 -13.16 10.70
CA ALA A 145 -10.08 -13.41 10.13
C ALA A 145 -9.07 -12.29 10.45
N PHE A 146 -9.53 -11.02 10.46
CA PHE A 146 -8.69 -9.89 10.83
C PHE A 146 -8.21 -10.00 12.26
N TYR A 147 -9.11 -10.30 13.21
CA TYR A 147 -8.75 -10.40 14.63
C TYR A 147 -7.75 -11.53 14.88
N ARG A 148 -7.86 -12.65 14.16
CA ARG A 148 -6.87 -13.74 14.24
C ARG A 148 -5.48 -13.29 13.80
N ILE A 149 -5.38 -12.63 12.65
CA ILE A 149 -4.11 -12.08 12.15
C ILE A 149 -3.57 -11.03 13.11
N ALA A 150 -4.42 -10.12 13.57
CA ALA A 150 -4.02 -9.05 14.45
C ALA A 150 -3.50 -9.56 15.80
N ALA A 151 -4.09 -10.63 16.35
CA ALA A 151 -3.56 -11.30 17.54
C ALA A 151 -2.23 -12.01 17.26
N GLN A 152 -2.13 -12.74 16.14
CA GLN A 152 -0.94 -13.50 15.77
C GLN A 152 0.29 -12.62 15.52
N PHE A 153 0.10 -11.46 14.89
CA PHE A 153 1.19 -10.53 14.52
C PHE A 153 1.35 -9.35 15.48
N GLY A 154 0.66 -9.37 16.63
CA GLY A 154 0.76 -8.31 17.64
C GLY A 154 0.36 -6.93 17.11
N LEU A 155 -0.72 -6.86 16.32
CA LEU A 155 -1.33 -5.61 15.86
C LEU A 155 -2.23 -4.97 16.94
N PHE A 156 -2.52 -5.73 18.00
CA PHE A 156 -3.16 -5.21 19.22
C PHE A 156 -2.08 -4.87 20.24
N GLY A 157 -1.91 -3.58 20.52
CA GLY A 157 -1.05 -3.12 21.60
C GLY A 157 -0.43 -1.75 21.32
N PRO A 158 0.03 -1.04 22.36
CA PRO A 158 0.88 0.13 22.19
C PRO A 158 2.12 -0.20 21.34
N PRO A 159 2.64 0.74 20.53
CA PRO A 159 2.35 2.18 20.57
C PRO A 159 1.29 2.66 19.57
N ALA A 160 0.77 1.80 18.70
CA ALA A 160 -0.19 2.20 17.67
C ALA A 160 -1.61 1.80 18.08
N PRO A 161 -2.61 2.70 18.00
CA PRO A 161 -4.00 2.27 18.17
C PRO A 161 -4.28 1.16 17.17
N ALA A 162 -4.99 0.10 17.59
CA ALA A 162 -5.36 -1.04 16.73
C ALA A 162 -6.09 -0.65 15.43
N ALA A 163 -6.46 0.63 15.29
CA ALA A 163 -6.88 1.26 14.05
C ALA A 163 -5.76 1.39 12.99
N ALA A 164 -4.57 1.85 13.38
CA ALA A 164 -3.46 2.10 12.45
C ALA A 164 -2.89 0.80 11.89
N GLY A 165 -2.55 -0.18 12.75
CA GLY A 165 -2.04 -1.49 12.32
C GLY A 165 -3.01 -2.29 11.45
N ALA A 166 -4.30 -1.95 11.45
CA ALA A 166 -5.31 -2.58 10.62
C ALA A 166 -5.30 -2.10 9.15
N ARG A 167 -4.82 -0.88 8.89
CA ARG A 167 -4.91 -0.24 7.57
C ARG A 167 -4.23 -1.02 6.44
N PRO A 168 -3.05 -1.63 6.63
CA PRO A 168 -2.39 -2.37 5.55
C PRO A 168 -3.07 -3.71 5.22
N VAL A 169 -3.80 -4.32 6.16
CA VAL A 169 -4.29 -5.71 6.05
C VAL A 169 -5.28 -5.93 4.90
N PRO A 170 -6.32 -5.09 4.69
CA PRO A 170 -7.18 -5.21 3.51
C PRO A 170 -6.40 -5.03 2.19
N GLY A 171 -5.45 -4.09 2.17
CA GLY A 171 -4.59 -3.84 1.02
C GLY A 171 -3.73 -5.06 0.66
N LEU A 172 -3.13 -5.69 1.67
CA LEU A 172 -2.38 -6.94 1.55
C LEU A 172 -3.27 -8.08 1.04
N ALA A 173 -4.45 -8.27 1.62
CA ALA A 173 -5.38 -9.34 1.23
C ALA A 173 -5.90 -9.20 -0.22
N LEU A 174 -6.09 -7.96 -0.70
CA LEU A 174 -6.44 -7.68 -2.11
C LEU A 174 -5.36 -8.11 -3.09
N ARG A 175 -4.13 -8.31 -2.61
CA ARG A 175 -2.92 -8.49 -3.42
C ARG A 175 -2.41 -9.91 -3.39
N THR A 176 -2.59 -10.58 -2.25
CA THR A 176 -2.42 -12.01 -2.11
C THR A 176 -3.24 -12.73 -3.18
N ARG A 177 -2.57 -13.42 -4.12
CA ARG A 177 -3.23 -14.34 -5.05
C ARG A 177 -3.39 -15.72 -4.39
N PRO A 178 -4.34 -16.55 -4.87
CA PRO A 178 -4.44 -17.93 -4.41
C PRO A 178 -3.10 -18.65 -4.63
N ALA A 179 -2.74 -19.54 -3.71
CA ALA A 179 -1.57 -20.38 -3.85
C ALA A 179 -1.61 -21.18 -5.16
N GLY A 180 -0.43 -21.31 -5.80
CA GLY A 180 -0.26 -21.86 -7.15
C GLY A 180 0.03 -20.82 -8.23
N SER A 181 0.01 -19.51 -7.91
CA SER A 181 0.57 -18.50 -8.82
C SER A 181 2.04 -18.22 -8.48
N ASP A 182 2.93 -18.26 -9.46
CA ASP A 182 4.38 -18.09 -9.30
C ASP A 182 4.82 -16.71 -8.75
N ARG A 183 3.88 -15.77 -8.57
CA ARG A 183 4.18 -14.41 -8.11
C ARG A 183 3.63 -14.16 -6.71
N SER A 184 4.55 -13.97 -5.76
CA SER A 184 4.27 -13.45 -4.43
C SER A 184 3.77 -12.02 -4.50
N ALA A 185 2.81 -11.65 -3.65
CA ALA A 185 2.35 -10.27 -3.51
C ALA A 185 3.44 -9.34 -2.93
N HIS A 186 4.42 -9.92 -2.23
CA HIS A 186 5.55 -9.23 -1.62
C HIS A 186 6.84 -9.56 -2.35
N GLU A 187 7.53 -8.52 -2.81
CA GLU A 187 8.85 -8.61 -3.44
C GLU A 187 9.76 -7.53 -2.83
N PRO A 188 10.65 -7.87 -1.88
CA PRO A 188 11.42 -6.88 -1.12
C PRO A 188 12.42 -6.11 -1.99
N ARG A 189 12.78 -6.63 -3.17
CA ARG A 189 13.71 -5.98 -4.10
C ARG A 189 13.05 -4.89 -4.95
N VAL A 190 11.72 -4.86 -5.00
CA VAL A 190 10.98 -3.92 -5.84
C VAL A 190 10.36 -2.84 -4.96
N ALA A 191 11.02 -1.68 -4.95
CA ALA A 191 10.52 -0.50 -4.24
C ALA A 191 9.09 -0.11 -4.63
N GLY A 192 8.29 0.33 -3.66
CA GLY A 192 6.91 0.77 -3.88
C GLY A 192 6.82 1.88 -4.94
N GLY A 193 7.63 2.94 -4.82
CA GLY A 193 7.64 4.03 -5.81
C GLY A 193 8.04 3.56 -7.22
N ARG A 194 9.00 2.64 -7.34
CA ARG A 194 9.42 2.08 -8.63
C ARG A 194 8.33 1.20 -9.25
N ALA A 195 7.64 0.41 -8.42
CA ALA A 195 6.52 -0.42 -8.83
C ALA A 195 5.35 0.41 -9.36
N LEU A 196 5.07 1.56 -8.73
CA LEU A 196 4.03 2.48 -9.19
C LEU A 196 4.30 3.04 -10.58
N TYR A 197 5.57 3.32 -10.90
CA TYR A 197 5.95 3.77 -12.24
C TYR A 197 5.91 2.63 -13.26
N ARG A 198 6.62 1.52 -13.00
CA ARG A 198 6.79 0.43 -13.99
C ARG A 198 5.55 -0.43 -14.22
N GLY A 199 4.72 -0.61 -13.19
CA GLY A 199 3.66 -1.62 -13.19
C GLY A 199 4.19 -3.06 -13.34
N ASP A 200 3.32 -3.98 -13.77
CA ASP A 200 3.66 -5.42 -13.94
C ASP A 200 4.34 -5.71 -15.29
N ARG A 201 4.09 -4.86 -16.30
CA ARG A 201 4.47 -5.13 -17.69
C ARG A 201 5.56 -4.23 -18.26
N GLY A 202 6.14 -3.33 -17.46
CA GLY A 202 7.25 -2.49 -17.89
C GLY A 202 6.96 -1.67 -19.15
N GLY A 203 5.72 -1.25 -19.36
CA GLY A 203 5.33 -0.53 -20.58
C GLY A 203 5.96 0.86 -20.67
N GLU A 204 5.96 1.42 -21.88
CA GLU A 204 6.50 2.75 -22.22
C GLU A 204 5.90 3.90 -21.40
N ARG A 205 4.75 3.69 -20.75
CA ARG A 205 4.05 4.70 -19.96
C ARG A 205 3.96 4.28 -18.50
N ALA A 206 4.06 5.29 -17.63
CA ALA A 206 3.88 5.13 -16.20
C ALA A 206 2.54 4.44 -15.90
N PHE A 207 2.59 3.35 -15.13
CA PHE A 207 1.41 2.58 -14.73
C PHE A 207 0.47 3.41 -13.84
N TYR A 208 1.04 4.19 -12.93
CA TYR A 208 0.34 5.18 -12.11
C TYR A 208 0.77 6.57 -12.55
N SER A 209 -0.16 7.47 -12.88
CA SER A 209 0.21 8.80 -13.39
C SER A 209 0.79 9.70 -12.30
N ALA A 210 1.73 10.58 -12.67
CA ALA A 210 2.38 11.52 -11.75
C ALA A 210 1.35 12.38 -10.98
N ASP A 211 0.35 12.96 -11.66
CA ASP A 211 -0.72 13.74 -11.01
C ASP A 211 -1.51 12.92 -9.97
N ARG A 212 -1.71 11.61 -10.17
CA ARG A 212 -2.37 10.76 -9.16
C ARG A 212 -1.45 10.45 -7.99
N LEU A 213 -0.15 10.33 -8.24
CA LEU A 213 0.85 10.17 -7.19
C LEU A 213 0.92 11.43 -6.34
N ASP A 214 1.01 12.62 -6.95
CA ASP A 214 1.08 13.88 -6.23
C ASP A 214 -0.15 14.09 -5.34
N ARG A 215 -1.36 13.79 -5.85
CA ARG A 215 -2.59 13.82 -5.04
C ARG A 215 -2.54 12.85 -3.87
N LEU A 216 -1.99 11.64 -4.06
CA LEU A 216 -1.83 10.65 -3.00
C LEU A 216 -0.83 11.14 -1.92
N LEU A 217 0.30 11.72 -2.34
CA LEU A 217 1.33 12.22 -1.44
C LEU A 217 0.87 13.48 -0.68
N ALA A 218 0.04 14.32 -1.30
CA ALA A 218 -0.53 15.51 -0.69
C ALA A 218 -1.72 15.21 0.25
N ALA A 219 -2.42 14.10 0.05
CA ALA A 219 -3.60 13.77 0.85
C ALA A 219 -3.27 13.49 2.32
N ARG A 220 -4.23 13.80 3.20
CA ARG A 220 -4.20 13.57 4.65
C ARG A 220 -5.56 13.01 5.12
N GLY A 221 -5.60 12.43 6.32
CA GLY A 221 -6.84 11.91 6.92
C GLY A 221 -7.63 10.95 6.03
N ASP A 222 -8.96 11.12 5.98
CA ASP A 222 -9.87 10.22 5.25
C ASP A 222 -9.62 10.21 3.73
N ALA A 223 -9.19 11.35 3.16
CA ALA A 223 -8.85 11.44 1.76
C ALA A 223 -7.65 10.53 1.43
N PHE A 224 -6.66 10.50 2.31
CA PHE A 224 -5.51 9.60 2.19
C PHE A 224 -5.94 8.14 2.26
N GLU A 225 -6.75 7.76 3.24
CA GLU A 225 -7.24 6.39 3.38
C GLU A 225 -8.02 5.91 2.15
N SER A 226 -8.89 6.77 1.61
CA SER A 226 -9.65 6.51 0.39
C SER A 226 -8.75 6.32 -0.84
N LEU A 227 -7.72 7.17 -1.00
CA LEU A 227 -6.76 7.07 -2.10
C LEU A 227 -5.87 5.82 -1.98
N VAL A 228 -5.38 5.50 -0.77
CA VAL A 228 -4.63 4.27 -0.51
C VAL A 228 -5.47 3.04 -0.84
N ALA A 229 -6.74 3.01 -0.43
CA ALA A 229 -7.64 1.89 -0.76
C ALA A 229 -7.80 1.71 -2.28
N ARG A 230 -7.97 2.81 -3.02
CA ARG A 230 -8.03 2.80 -4.49
C ARG A 230 -6.72 2.33 -5.10
N LEU A 231 -5.59 2.78 -4.55
CA LEU A 231 -4.27 2.37 -4.99
C LEU A 231 -4.07 0.85 -4.81
N CYS A 232 -4.34 0.31 -3.63
CA CYS A 232 -4.21 -1.13 -3.36
C CYS A 232 -5.07 -1.97 -4.31
N ARG A 233 -6.31 -1.52 -4.62
CA ARG A 233 -7.17 -2.20 -5.61
C ARG A 233 -6.59 -2.14 -7.02
N THR A 234 -6.05 -0.99 -7.42
CA THR A 234 -5.45 -0.78 -8.75
C THR A 234 -4.24 -1.69 -8.93
N LEU A 235 -3.35 -1.68 -7.94
CA LEU A 235 -2.22 -2.59 -7.86
C LEU A 235 -2.70 -4.04 -7.90
N GLY A 236 -3.72 -4.39 -7.10
CA GLY A 236 -4.39 -5.69 -7.06
C GLY A 236 -4.76 -6.24 -8.41
N ARG A 237 -5.53 -5.47 -9.16
CA ARG A 237 -5.97 -5.84 -10.50
C ARG A 237 -4.79 -6.05 -11.45
N ALA A 238 -3.75 -5.21 -11.35
CA ALA A 238 -2.59 -5.28 -12.21
C ALA A 238 -1.55 -6.35 -11.82
N GLY A 239 -1.63 -6.94 -10.61
CA GLY A 239 -0.68 -7.99 -10.20
C GLY A 239 0.73 -7.51 -9.82
N VAL A 240 1.00 -6.20 -9.74
CA VAL A 240 2.34 -5.63 -9.47
C VAL A 240 2.98 -6.00 -8.11
N SER A 241 3.93 -6.91 -8.04
CA SER A 241 4.63 -7.20 -6.77
C SER A 241 5.55 -6.05 -6.33
N PHE A 242 5.61 -5.75 -5.03
CA PHE A 242 6.50 -4.73 -4.46
C PHE A 242 6.78 -4.97 -2.97
N ASP A 243 7.66 -4.16 -2.40
CA ASP A 243 8.01 -4.19 -0.99
C ASP A 243 6.88 -3.62 -0.12
N TRP A 244 6.14 -4.53 0.51
CA TRP A 244 5.11 -4.18 1.48
C TRP A 244 5.63 -3.53 2.75
N GLY A 245 6.89 -3.73 3.12
CA GLY A 245 7.49 -3.05 4.25
C GLY A 245 7.55 -1.54 4.03
N GLU A 246 8.04 -1.12 2.86
CA GLU A 246 8.05 0.28 2.42
C GLU A 246 6.63 0.86 2.36
N MET A 247 5.68 0.13 1.76
CA MET A 247 4.31 0.59 1.62
C MET A 247 3.56 0.65 2.96
N ALA A 248 3.76 -0.32 3.85
CA ALA A 248 3.15 -0.29 5.18
C ALA A 248 3.68 0.90 5.98
N THR A 249 4.99 1.17 5.91
CA THR A 249 5.57 2.37 6.52
C THR A 249 4.90 3.64 6.02
N PHE A 250 4.67 3.74 4.71
CA PHE A 250 3.95 4.86 4.09
C PHE A 250 2.49 4.98 4.56
N ILE A 251 1.76 3.87 4.66
CA ILE A 251 0.35 3.85 5.07
C ILE A 251 0.19 4.17 6.57
N LEU A 252 1.11 3.69 7.40
CA LEU A 252 1.08 3.85 8.85
C LEU A 252 1.55 5.24 9.28
N ALA A 253 2.48 5.84 8.54
CA ALA A 253 2.89 7.23 8.75
C ALA A 253 1.86 8.18 8.13
N SER A 254 0.71 8.38 8.79
CA SER A 254 -0.36 9.24 8.26
C SER A 254 0.01 10.72 8.30
N ASP A 255 0.62 11.20 9.40
CA ASP A 255 0.88 12.62 9.64
C ASP A 255 2.22 12.89 10.33
N GLY A 256 2.65 14.15 10.27
CA GLY A 256 3.89 14.63 10.87
C GLY A 256 5.17 14.33 10.07
N PRO A 257 6.35 14.63 10.64
CA PRO A 257 7.64 14.55 9.93
C PRO A 257 7.94 13.16 9.35
N ARG A 258 7.42 12.12 10.02
CA ARG A 258 7.57 10.71 9.63
C ARG A 258 6.88 10.42 8.30
N ALA A 259 5.67 10.94 8.18
CA ALA A 259 4.85 10.78 7.00
C ALA A 259 5.50 11.49 5.80
N ASP A 260 6.12 12.65 6.02
CA ASP A 260 6.82 13.40 4.98
C ASP A 260 8.10 12.68 4.51
N ILE A 261 8.85 12.05 5.42
CA ILE A 261 10.00 11.19 5.04
C ILE A 261 9.54 10.00 4.19
N ALA A 262 8.45 9.31 4.61
CA ALA A 262 7.92 8.18 3.85
C ALA A 262 7.42 8.60 2.47
N ARG A 263 6.70 9.73 2.37
CA ARG A 263 6.28 10.34 1.10
C ARG A 263 7.46 10.70 0.21
N GLY A 264 8.49 11.34 0.77
CA GLY A 264 9.70 11.71 0.05
C GLY A 264 10.44 10.50 -0.52
N ARG A 265 10.51 9.40 0.23
CA ARG A 265 11.09 8.12 -0.26
C ARG A 265 10.30 7.55 -1.43
N ILE A 266 8.98 7.46 -1.33
CA ILE A 266 8.13 6.97 -2.42
C ILE A 266 8.27 7.85 -3.66
N ALA A 267 8.23 9.18 -3.50
CA ALA A 267 8.39 10.13 -4.59
C ALA A 267 9.76 10.00 -5.27
N ALA A 268 10.85 9.98 -4.50
CA ALA A 268 12.20 9.84 -5.03
C ALA A 268 12.37 8.52 -5.81
N ARG A 269 11.82 7.40 -5.29
CA ARG A 269 11.86 6.10 -5.96
C ARG A 269 11.04 6.10 -7.27
N TYR A 270 9.92 6.81 -7.30
CA TYR A 270 9.05 6.93 -8.47
C TYR A 270 9.71 7.79 -9.56
N TYR A 271 10.05 9.04 -9.26
CA TYR A 271 10.64 9.96 -10.23
C TYR A 271 12.05 9.51 -10.66
N GLY A 272 12.80 8.85 -9.77
CA GLY A 272 14.03 8.18 -10.15
C GLY A 272 13.82 7.04 -11.14
N ALA A 273 12.73 6.28 -11.03
CA ALA A 273 12.41 5.25 -12.02
C ALA A 273 12.04 5.85 -13.38
N GLU A 274 11.35 7.00 -13.39
CA GLU A 274 11.01 7.75 -14.60
C GLU A 274 12.25 8.24 -15.35
N VAL A 275 13.19 8.90 -14.65
CA VAL A 275 14.44 9.37 -15.24
C VAL A 275 15.26 8.21 -15.81
N ASN A 276 15.34 7.09 -15.09
CA ASN A 276 16.06 5.90 -15.56
C ASN A 276 15.43 5.30 -16.82
N ALA A 277 14.10 5.25 -16.91
CA ALA A 277 13.41 4.75 -18.09
C ALA A 277 13.63 5.66 -19.31
N ALA A 278 13.61 6.98 -19.12
CA ALA A 278 13.94 7.94 -20.17
C ALA A 278 15.40 7.80 -20.65
N ALA A 279 16.34 7.58 -19.73
CA ALA A 279 17.73 7.33 -20.08
C ALA A 279 17.91 6.03 -20.88
N GLN A 280 17.21 4.96 -20.52
CA GLN A 280 17.24 3.68 -21.23
C GLN A 280 16.69 3.79 -22.66
N ALA A 281 15.56 4.49 -22.84
CA ALA A 281 15.01 4.75 -24.17
C ALA A 281 16.00 5.53 -25.05
N SER A 282 16.71 6.51 -24.48
CA SER A 282 17.72 7.27 -25.23
C SER A 282 18.98 6.47 -25.59
N SER A 283 19.33 5.42 -24.81
CA SER A 283 20.45 4.54 -25.16
C SER A 283 20.08 3.54 -26.24
N GLU A 284 18.86 3.00 -26.20
CA GLU A 284 18.36 2.06 -27.22
C GLU A 284 18.25 2.76 -28.59
N GLU A 285 17.77 4.01 -28.63
CA GLU A 285 17.70 4.80 -29.87
C GLU A 285 19.08 5.01 -30.50
N LYS A 286 20.10 5.28 -29.68
CA LYS A 286 21.49 5.44 -30.15
C LYS A 286 22.09 4.14 -30.67
N GLU A 287 21.80 3.01 -30.03
CA GLU A 287 22.28 1.70 -30.46
C GLU A 287 21.63 1.26 -31.77
N THR A 288 20.34 1.54 -31.97
CA THR A 288 19.65 1.23 -33.24
C THR A 288 20.05 2.11 -34.42
N ALA A 289 20.68 3.26 -34.17
CA ALA A 289 21.12 4.20 -35.20
C ALA A 289 22.56 3.97 -35.67
N ALA A 290 23.32 3.11 -34.99
CA ALA A 290 24.71 2.76 -35.31
C ALA A 290 24.78 1.51 -36.21
#